data_AF-A0A164FLF5-F1
#
_entry.id   AF-A0A164FLF5-F1
#
_cell.length_a   1.000
_cell.length_b   1.000
_cell.length_c   1.000
_cell.angle_alpha   90.00
_cell.angle_beta   90.00
_cell.angle_gamma   90.00
#
_symmetry.space_group_name_H-M   'P 1'
#
loop_
_entity.id
_entity.type
_entity.pdbx_description
1 polymer ?
#
loop_
_entity_poly.entity_id
_entity_poly.type
_entity_poly.pdbx_seq_one_letter_code
_entity_poly.pdbx_strand_id
1 'polypeptide(L)'
;MGKPVFQHRDQQHGRPAARWHPPGTKPYGCWNCGSTNRHAKEDCPAFGKECQGCHKMGHFQAVCTQGSSSTTKPEMAGSITIHSIVPDDMVQLGVSPGSSNSTIFIRVLPDSGASIDAIPAAMF
;
A
#
# COMPACT_ATOMS: atom_id res chain seq x y z
N MET A 1 46.79 -13.88 25.06
CA MET A 1 45.37 -13.49 25.11
C MET A 1 45.17 -12.31 24.15
N GLY A 2 44.82 -12.57 22.88
CA GLY A 2 44.57 -11.52 21.88
C GLY A 2 43.11 -11.58 21.44
N LYS A 3 42.41 -10.44 21.49
CA LYS A 3 40.96 -10.32 21.25
C LYS A 3 40.64 -10.50 19.75
N PRO A 4 39.54 -11.16 19.35
CA PRO A 4 39.19 -11.29 17.95
C PRO A 4 38.73 -9.94 17.37
N VAL A 5 39.30 -9.59 16.21
CA VAL A 5 38.92 -8.44 15.39
C VAL A 5 37.57 -8.74 14.74
N PHE A 6 36.51 -8.04 15.18
CA PHE A 6 35.21 -8.09 14.52
C PHE A 6 35.29 -7.32 13.20
N GLN A 7 35.40 -8.04 12.08
CA GLN A 7 35.30 -7.47 10.75
C GLN A 7 33.84 -7.07 10.49
N HIS A 8 33.58 -5.77 10.44
CA HIS A 8 32.31 -5.22 9.97
C HIS A 8 32.15 -5.63 8.50
N ARG A 9 31.26 -6.58 8.26
CA ARG A 9 30.93 -7.10 6.93
C ARG A 9 30.06 -6.04 6.24
N ASP A 10 30.67 -5.25 5.37
CA ASP A 10 30.01 -4.25 4.54
C ASP A 10 29.01 -4.95 3.60
N GLN A 11 27.77 -5.07 4.08
CA GLN A 11 26.64 -5.52 3.29
C GLN A 11 26.27 -4.37 2.37
N GLN A 12 26.90 -4.38 1.20
CA GLN A 12 26.56 -3.57 0.05
C GLN A 12 25.11 -3.88 -0.34
N HIS A 13 24.17 -3.20 0.31
CA HIS A 13 22.77 -3.21 -0.07
C HIS A 13 22.71 -2.69 -1.51
N GLY A 14 22.36 -3.58 -2.44
CA GLY A 14 22.29 -3.28 -3.86
C GLY A 14 21.55 -1.97 -4.09
N ARG A 15 22.17 -1.08 -4.87
CA ARG A 15 21.61 0.23 -5.23
C ARG A 15 20.21 -0.04 -5.81
N PRO A 16 19.12 0.45 -5.20
CA PRO A 16 17.79 0.20 -5.75
C PRO A 16 17.73 0.77 -7.16
N ALA A 17 17.10 0.02 -8.07
CA ALA A 17 16.86 0.47 -9.44
C ALA A 17 16.31 1.90 -9.41
N ALA A 18 16.89 2.78 -10.25
CA ALA A 18 16.48 4.17 -10.35
C ALA A 18 14.95 4.22 -10.47
N ARG A 19 14.30 4.75 -9.44
CA ARG A 19 12.84 4.82 -9.34
C ARG A 19 12.36 5.66 -10.53
N TRP A 20 11.55 5.08 -11.42
CA TRP A 20 11.09 5.77 -12.62
C TRP A 20 10.24 6.98 -12.19
N HIS A 21 10.69 8.20 -12.51
CA HIS A 21 9.96 9.43 -12.23
C HIS A 21 9.29 9.91 -13.52
N PRO A 22 7.96 10.11 -13.56
CA PRO A 22 7.29 10.70 -14.70
C PRO A 22 7.85 12.10 -15.00
N PRO A 23 8.09 12.44 -16.28
CA PRO A 23 8.54 13.78 -16.66
C PRO A 23 7.49 14.82 -16.24
N GLY A 24 7.92 15.86 -15.51
CA GLY A 24 7.06 16.92 -14.98
C GLY A 24 6.83 16.91 -13.46
N THR A 25 7.28 15.88 -12.76
CA THR A 25 7.24 15.86 -11.28
C THR A 25 8.47 16.57 -10.71
N LYS A 26 8.25 17.59 -9.86
CA LYS A 26 9.35 18.26 -9.12
C LYS A 26 10.10 17.19 -8.32
N PRO A 27 11.44 17.23 -8.24
CA PRO A 27 12.19 16.28 -7.42
C PRO A 27 11.64 16.35 -6.00
N TYR A 28 11.14 15.21 -5.50
CA TYR A 28 10.68 15.12 -4.12
C TYR A 28 11.79 15.64 -3.22
N GLY A 29 11.47 16.55 -2.30
CA GLY A 29 12.43 17.17 -1.39
C GLY A 29 13.21 16.19 -0.51
N CYS A 30 13.93 16.69 0.49
CA CYS A 30 14.66 15.83 1.42
C CYS A 30 13.70 15.11 2.38
N TRP A 31 13.79 13.78 2.43
CA TRP A 31 12.90 12.94 3.24
C TRP A 31 13.26 12.94 4.73
N ASN A 32 14.46 13.42 5.08
CA ASN A 32 14.94 13.45 6.45
C ASN A 32 14.57 14.75 7.18
N CYS A 33 14.56 15.88 6.47
CA CYS A 33 14.23 17.18 7.08
C CYS A 33 12.98 17.86 6.50
N GLY A 34 12.41 17.35 5.40
CA GLY A 34 11.24 17.94 4.76
C GLY A 34 11.51 19.15 3.87
N SER A 35 12.78 19.53 3.64
CA SER A 35 13.13 20.62 2.72
C SER A 35 12.67 20.31 1.31
N THR A 36 12.21 21.32 0.56
CA THR A 36 11.79 21.19 -0.85
C THR A 36 12.96 20.84 -1.77
N ASN A 37 14.20 21.15 -1.37
CA ASN A 37 15.40 20.86 -2.14
C ASN A 37 16.11 19.61 -1.64
N ARG A 38 16.64 18.83 -2.57
CA ARG A 38 17.61 17.75 -2.29
C ARG A 38 18.95 18.36 -1.87
N HIS A 39 19.62 17.71 -0.93
CA HIS A 39 20.95 18.06 -0.44
C HIS A 39 21.68 16.79 0.01
N ALA A 40 22.99 16.92 0.23
CA ALA A 40 23.81 15.83 0.74
C ALA A 40 23.39 15.48 2.18
N LYS A 41 23.74 14.28 2.64
CA LYS A 41 23.32 13.80 3.97
C LYS A 41 23.93 14.65 5.08
N GLU A 42 25.15 15.10 4.86
CA GLU A 42 25.98 15.89 5.76
C GLU A 42 25.44 17.31 5.93
N ASP A 43 24.84 17.87 4.88
CA ASP A 43 24.21 19.19 4.87
C ASP A 43 22.78 19.16 5.42
N CYS A 44 22.25 17.98 5.74
CA CYS A 44 20.89 17.85 6.20
C CYS A 44 20.76 18.39 7.63
N PRO A 45 19.85 19.33 7.92
CA PRO A 45 19.69 19.85 9.28
C PRO A 45 19.17 18.80 10.26
N ALA A 46 18.61 17.70 9.74
CA ALA A 46 18.19 16.55 10.54
C ALA A 46 19.30 15.53 10.77
N PHE A 47 20.48 15.71 10.17
CA PHE A 47 21.62 14.81 10.36
C PHE A 47 22.07 14.83 11.82
N GLY A 48 22.18 13.64 12.42
CA GLY A 48 22.56 13.49 13.84
C GLY A 48 21.56 14.06 14.84
N LYS A 49 20.36 14.48 14.41
CA LYS A 49 19.28 14.90 15.32
C LYS A 49 18.36 13.73 15.64
N GLU A 50 17.91 13.67 16.88
CA GLU A 50 16.94 12.68 17.34
C GLU A 50 15.51 13.13 16.99
N CYS A 51 14.74 12.22 16.42
CA CYS A 51 13.33 12.45 16.14
C CYS A 51 12.51 12.38 17.43
N GLN A 52 11.83 13.47 17.79
CA GLN A 52 10.96 13.54 18.96
C GLN A 52 9.72 12.62 18.89
N GLY A 53 9.39 12.09 17.70
CA GLY A 53 8.24 11.18 17.51
C GLY A 53 8.56 9.69 17.66
N CYS A 54 9.77 9.26 17.29
CA CYS A 54 10.15 7.83 17.36
C CYS A 54 11.51 7.57 18.01
N HIS A 55 12.18 8.60 18.52
CA HIS A 55 13.49 8.57 19.17
C HIS A 55 14.60 7.94 18.32
N LYS A 56 14.45 7.93 16.99
CA LYS A 56 15.50 7.50 16.04
C LYS A 56 16.23 8.70 15.46
N MET A 57 17.50 8.51 15.11
CA MET A 57 18.37 9.56 14.60
C MET A 57 18.18 9.83 13.10
N GLY A 58 18.51 11.06 12.67
CA GLY A 58 18.70 11.39 11.27
C GLY A 58 17.45 11.88 10.52
N HIS A 59 16.37 12.21 11.23
CA HIS A 59 15.18 12.83 10.63
C HIS A 59 14.39 13.66 11.66
N PHE A 60 13.53 14.57 11.18
CA PHE A 60 12.63 15.35 12.04
C PHE A 60 11.28 14.66 12.26
N GLN A 61 10.62 15.00 13.37
CA GLN A 61 9.26 14.51 13.68
C GLN A 61 8.26 14.82 12.55
N ALA A 62 8.39 15.98 11.90
CA ALA A 62 7.52 16.41 10.81
C ALA A 62 7.48 15.43 9.62
N VAL A 63 8.56 14.68 9.39
CA VAL A 63 8.68 13.69 8.30
C VAL A 63 8.76 12.26 8.83
N CYS A 64 8.46 12.06 10.11
CA CYS A 64 8.54 10.76 10.75
C CYS A 64 7.38 9.86 10.29
N THR A 65 7.71 8.72 9.71
CA THR A 65 6.73 7.70 9.30
C THR A 65 6.31 6.77 10.43
N GLN A 66 6.96 6.88 11.60
CA GLN A 66 6.76 5.99 12.74
C GLN A 66 5.94 6.66 13.86
N GLY A 67 5.85 7.99 13.86
CA GLY A 67 5.19 8.78 14.92
C GLY A 67 3.67 8.92 14.76
N SER A 68 3.07 8.42 13.67
CA SER A 68 1.62 8.46 13.42
C SER A 68 0.92 7.14 13.77
N SER A 69 1.44 6.39 14.74
CA SER A 69 0.85 5.14 15.23
C SER A 69 -0.22 5.35 16.31
N SER A 70 -0.80 6.55 16.40
CA SER A 70 -2.00 6.84 17.19
C SER A 70 -3.22 7.22 16.35
N THR A 71 -3.18 7.01 15.04
CA THR A 71 -4.40 6.75 14.29
C THR A 71 -4.46 5.25 14.15
N THR A 72 -5.43 4.61 14.82
CA THR A 72 -5.83 3.23 14.55
C THR A 72 -5.76 3.00 13.05
N LYS A 73 -4.72 2.31 12.60
CA LYS A 73 -4.69 1.71 11.27
C LYS A 73 -6.01 0.94 11.20
N PRO A 74 -6.93 1.22 10.24
CA PRO A 74 -8.05 0.32 10.07
C PRO A 74 -7.41 -1.07 9.85
N GLU A 75 -7.66 -1.95 10.80
CA GLU A 75 -6.94 -3.23 10.97
C GLU A 75 -7.09 -4.13 9.74
N MET A 76 -8.07 -3.83 8.89
CA MET A 76 -8.32 -4.48 7.63
C MET A 76 -8.67 -3.40 6.59
N ALA A 77 -8.04 -3.41 5.43
CA ALA A 77 -8.82 -3.12 4.23
C ALA A 77 -9.98 -4.13 4.27
N GLY A 78 -11.23 -3.67 4.35
CA GLY A 78 -12.38 -4.55 4.51
C GLY A 78 -12.26 -5.74 3.56
N SER A 79 -12.20 -6.95 4.10
CA SER A 79 -12.24 -8.13 3.25
C SER A 79 -13.62 -8.14 2.60
N ILE A 80 -13.63 -8.29 1.28
CA ILE A 80 -14.87 -8.61 0.58
C ILE A 80 -15.22 -10.03 1.03
N THR A 81 -16.12 -10.12 1.99
CA THR A 81 -16.68 -11.40 2.41
C THR A 81 -17.76 -11.75 1.41
N ILE A 82 -17.46 -12.73 0.56
CA ILE A 82 -18.51 -13.39 -0.21
C ILE A 82 -19.34 -14.14 0.85
N HIS A 83 -20.53 -13.63 1.17
CA HIS A 83 -21.49 -14.41 1.96
C HIS A 83 -21.64 -15.78 1.32
N SER A 84 -21.71 -16.82 2.15
CA SER A 84 -21.81 -18.21 1.68
C SER A 84 -22.91 -18.31 0.62
N ILE A 85 -22.51 -18.63 -0.61
CA ILE A 85 -23.44 -18.79 -1.72
C ILE A 85 -24.31 -20.00 -1.39
N VAL A 86 -25.58 -19.79 -1.05
CA VAL A 86 -26.52 -20.90 -0.90
C VAL A 86 -27.17 -21.20 -2.26
N PRO A 87 -27.52 -22.47 -2.56
CA PRO A 87 -28.21 -22.82 -3.80
C PRO A 87 -29.54 -22.06 -4.03
N ASP A 88 -30.12 -21.51 -2.96
CA ASP A 88 -31.32 -20.67 -2.97
C ASP A 88 -31.07 -19.27 -3.55
N ASP A 89 -29.82 -18.77 -3.49
CA ASP A 89 -29.43 -17.47 -4.04
C ASP A 89 -29.26 -17.50 -5.58
N MET A 90 -29.33 -18.69 -6.18
CA MET A 90 -29.17 -18.88 -7.63
C MET A 90 -30.51 -18.71 -8.35
N VAL A 91 -30.52 -17.90 -9.42
CA VAL A 91 -31.68 -17.77 -10.31
C VAL A 91 -31.60 -18.77 -11.48
N GLN A 92 -32.75 -19.26 -11.94
CA GLN A 92 -32.83 -20.18 -13.07
C GLN A 92 -33.07 -19.42 -14.38
N LEU A 93 -32.09 -19.45 -15.28
CA LEU A 93 -32.16 -18.90 -16.62
C LEU A 93 -32.58 -20.00 -17.61
N GLY A 94 -33.67 -19.78 -18.34
CA GLY A 94 -34.11 -20.65 -19.44
C GLY A 94 -33.67 -20.10 -20.80
N VAL A 95 -32.94 -20.88 -21.58
CA VAL A 95 -32.52 -20.53 -22.96
C VAL A 95 -33.21 -21.48 -23.94
N SER A 96 -34.04 -20.94 -24.81
CA SER A 96 -34.74 -21.69 -25.86
C SER A 96 -34.18 -21.29 -27.23
N PRO A 97 -33.32 -22.11 -27.85
CA PRO A 97 -32.80 -21.84 -29.19
C PRO A 97 -33.93 -21.81 -30.21
N GLY A 98 -33.91 -20.86 -31.16
CA GLY A 98 -34.95 -20.78 -32.20
C GLY A 98 -35.05 -22.01 -33.11
N SER A 99 -34.03 -22.87 -33.13
CA SER A 99 -33.99 -24.12 -33.90
C SER A 99 -34.36 -25.38 -33.09
N SER A 100 -34.68 -25.26 -31.80
CA SER A 100 -35.08 -26.41 -30.97
C SER A 100 -36.32 -26.09 -30.12
N ASN A 101 -37.17 -27.09 -29.91
CA ASN A 101 -38.33 -26.97 -29.02
C ASN A 101 -37.96 -27.20 -27.54
N SER A 102 -36.66 -27.26 -27.23
CA SER A 102 -36.15 -27.63 -25.90
C SER A 102 -35.55 -26.40 -25.23
N THR A 103 -35.94 -26.17 -23.97
CA THR A 103 -35.38 -25.10 -23.15
C THR A 103 -34.26 -25.66 -22.29
N ILE A 104 -33.09 -25.04 -22.37
CA ILE A 104 -31.92 -25.34 -21.54
C ILE A 104 -32.00 -24.48 -20.29
N PHE A 105 -31.96 -25.10 -19.11
CA PHE A 105 -31.97 -24.37 -17.84
C PHE A 105 -30.56 -24.30 -17.26
N ILE A 106 -30.13 -23.09 -16.90
CA ILE A 106 -28.83 -22.82 -16.28
C ILE A 106 -29.10 -22.11 -14.95
N ARG A 107 -28.47 -22.57 -13.86
CA ARG A 107 -28.49 -21.86 -12.59
C ARG A 107 -27.36 -20.84 -12.58
N VAL A 108 -27.69 -19.57 -12.39
CA VAL A 108 -26.71 -18.47 -12.39
C VAL A 108 -26.86 -17.66 -11.11
N LEU A 109 -25.76 -17.11 -10.63
CA LEU A 109 -25.80 -16.11 -9.57
C LEU A 109 -25.97 -14.74 -10.22
N PRO A 110 -26.97 -13.94 -9.82
CA PRO A 110 -27.00 -12.54 -10.21
C PRO A 110 -25.79 -11.84 -9.59
N ASP A 111 -25.00 -11.14 -10.40
CA ASP A 111 -23.94 -10.26 -9.90
C ASP A 111 -24.59 -9.04 -9.23
N SER A 112 -25.01 -9.18 -7.98
CA SER A 112 -25.22 -8.03 -7.11
C SER A 112 -23.83 -7.60 -6.68
N GLY A 113 -23.23 -6.70 -7.46
CA GLY A 113 -21.89 -6.18 -7.24
C GLY A 113 -21.60 -5.93 -5.75
N ALA A 114 -20.32 -6.07 -5.38
CA ALA A 114 -19.83 -6.01 -4.01
C ALA A 114 -20.62 -5.02 -3.13
N SER A 115 -21.00 -5.46 -1.93
CA SER A 115 -21.74 -4.67 -0.92
C SER A 115 -21.01 -3.40 -0.44
N ILE A 116 -19.81 -3.13 -0.95
CA ILE A 116 -18.99 -1.97 -0.63
C ILE A 116 -18.63 -1.27 -1.94
N ASP A 117 -19.28 -0.14 -2.17
CA ASP A 117 -18.85 0.85 -3.16
C ASP A 117 -17.68 1.63 -2.52
N ALA A 118 -16.44 1.18 -2.75
CA ALA A 118 -15.25 1.84 -2.24
C ALA A 118 -14.76 2.92 -3.22
N ILE A 119 -15.59 3.93 -3.50
CA ILE A 119 -15.09 5.17 -4.11
C ILE A 119 -14.53 6.03 -2.95
N PRO A 120 -13.21 6.27 -2.89
CA PRO A 120 -12.63 7.10 -1.84
C PRO A 120 -13.29 8.48 -1.84
N ALA A 121 -13.64 9.01 -0.67
CA ALA A 121 -14.22 10.35 -0.53
C ALA A 121 -13.35 11.46 -1.15
N ALA A 122 -12.08 11.20 -1.42
CA ALA A 122 -11.15 12.10 -2.12
C ALA A 122 -11.35 12.16 -3.65
N MET A 123 -12.23 11.34 -4.22
CA MET A 123 -12.61 11.36 -5.63
C MET A 123 -13.86 12.22 -5.90
N PHE A 124 -14.40 12.88 -4.87
CA PHE A 124 -15.46 13.91 -4.97
C PHE A 124 -14.88 15.30 -4.73
#